data_AF-A0A9D8GH64-F1
#
_entry.id   AF-A0A9D8GH64-F1
#
_cell.length_a   1.000
_cell.length_b   1.000
_cell.length_c   1.000
_cell.angle_alpha   90.00
_cell.angle_beta   90.00
_cell.angle_gamma   90.00
#
_symmetry.space_group_name_H-M   'P 1'
#
loop_
_entity.id
_entity.type
_entity.pdbx_description
1 polymer ?
#
loop_
_entity_poly.entity_id
_entity_poly.type
_entity_poly.pdbx_seq_one_letter_code
_entity_poly.pdbx_strand_id
1 'polypeptide(L)'
;MAWWTMGRAWAGVAALAGLVAATALAPAPVLAQAASNPDGVAVIVGNRAYKGRVPAVEYAHNDAEAMKRYVVDVLGFRDGNVIVLKDATKGQLDGTFGTQGNPRGRLANWVRASESDVVVFYSGHGVPGARDRRGYLLPVDADAETAETAGYPIDLLYENLGKAGARSVTVYLDACFSGDSQAGMLIRSASPVFVKAE
;
A
#
# COMPACT_ATOMS: atom_id res chain seq x y z
N MET A 1 -30.44 -66.44 54.32
CA MET A 1 -31.15 -65.30 53.70
C MET A 1 -30.18 -64.59 52.76
N ALA A 2 -30.62 -64.34 51.51
CA ALA A 2 -30.08 -63.46 50.45
C ALA A 2 -28.58 -63.66 50.07
N TRP A 3 -28.16 -64.21 48.92
CA TRP A 3 -28.36 -63.98 47.47
C TRP A 3 -27.70 -62.70 46.86
N TRP A 4 -27.13 -62.92 45.66
CA TRP A 4 -26.50 -62.04 44.64
C TRP A 4 -24.96 -61.92 44.74
N THR A 5 -24.11 -62.64 43.97
CA THR A 5 -23.83 -62.81 42.52
C THR A 5 -22.92 -61.74 41.87
N MET A 6 -21.74 -62.22 41.45
CA MET A 6 -20.97 -61.97 40.21
C MET A 6 -20.87 -60.55 39.63
N GLY A 7 -19.62 -60.15 39.36
CA GLY A 7 -19.28 -59.63 38.03
C GLY A 7 -18.12 -58.65 37.93
N ARG A 8 -17.12 -59.06 37.12
CA ARG A 8 -16.33 -58.25 36.18
C ARG A 8 -15.00 -57.66 36.66
N ALA A 9 -13.95 -58.29 36.13
CA ALA A 9 -12.61 -57.74 35.90
C ALA A 9 -12.67 -56.48 35.03
N TRP A 10 -11.87 -55.45 35.34
CA TRP A 10 -11.39 -54.48 34.36
C TRP A 10 -9.92 -54.13 34.61
N ALA A 11 -9.24 -53.92 33.48
CA ALA A 11 -7.81 -53.87 33.26
C ALA A 11 -7.05 -52.78 34.04
N GLY A 12 -5.76 -53.03 34.22
CA GLY A 12 -4.81 -52.08 34.77
C GLY A 12 -4.74 -50.78 33.95
N VAL A 13 -4.69 -49.67 34.69
CA VAL A 13 -4.37 -48.36 34.13
C VAL A 13 -2.85 -48.26 34.08
N ALA A 14 -2.28 -48.53 32.91
CA ALA A 14 -0.92 -48.14 32.61
C ALA A 14 -0.86 -46.61 32.58
N ALA A 15 -0.03 -46.03 33.45
CA ALA A 15 0.29 -44.61 33.40
C ALA A 15 1.05 -44.32 32.10
N LEU A 16 0.35 -43.83 31.07
CA LEU A 16 0.98 -43.17 29.94
C LEU A 16 1.51 -41.82 30.43
N ALA A 17 2.78 -41.80 30.82
CA ALA A 17 3.51 -40.55 30.97
C ALA A 17 3.54 -39.86 29.60
N GLY A 18 2.78 -38.78 29.47
CA GLY A 18 2.65 -38.01 28.25
C GLY A 18 4.01 -37.54 27.76
N LEU A 19 4.32 -37.87 26.51
CA LEU A 19 5.41 -37.26 25.78
C LEU A 19 5.03 -35.78 25.57
N VAL A 20 5.57 -34.88 26.40
CA VAL A 20 5.53 -33.45 26.10
C VAL A 20 6.48 -33.27 24.92
N ALA A 21 5.95 -33.35 23.71
CA ALA A 21 6.65 -32.90 22.53
C ALA A 21 6.89 -31.40 22.71
N ALA A 22 8.10 -31.03 23.11
CA ALA A 22 8.57 -29.66 23.02
C ALA A 22 8.53 -29.31 21.53
N THR A 23 7.45 -28.66 21.11
CA THR A 23 7.37 -27.99 19.81
C THR A 23 8.47 -26.94 19.83
N ALA A 24 9.59 -27.26 19.19
CA ALA A 24 10.62 -26.28 18.89
C ALA A 24 9.91 -25.13 18.16
N LEU A 25 9.83 -23.97 18.82
CA LEU A 25 9.47 -22.73 18.16
C LEU A 25 10.48 -22.59 17.01
N ALA A 26 10.01 -22.77 15.77
CA ALA A 26 10.82 -22.46 14.61
C ALA A 26 11.37 -21.04 14.79
N PRO A 27 12.68 -20.81 14.57
CA PRO A 27 13.20 -19.47 14.66
C PRO A 27 12.38 -18.57 13.74
N ALA A 28 11.94 -17.42 14.26
CA ALA A 28 11.30 -16.38 13.46
C ALA A 28 12.13 -16.18 12.19
N PRO A 29 11.50 -15.98 11.01
CA PRO A 29 12.24 -15.86 9.78
C PRO A 29 13.32 -14.80 9.96
N VAL A 30 14.58 -15.24 9.83
CA VAL A 30 15.72 -14.35 9.66
C VAL A 30 15.31 -13.44 8.51
N LEU A 31 15.27 -12.12 8.74
CA LEU A 31 15.03 -11.14 7.69
C LEU A 31 15.87 -11.58 6.49
N ALA A 32 15.20 -11.99 5.41
CA ALA A 32 15.88 -12.50 4.23
C ALA A 32 17.01 -11.52 3.90
N GLN A 33 18.22 -12.02 3.67
CA GLN A 33 19.33 -11.20 3.20
C GLN A 33 18.78 -10.26 2.11
N ALA A 34 18.92 -8.95 2.31
CA ALA A 34 18.38 -7.93 1.41
C ALA A 34 18.61 -8.38 -0.04
N ALA A 35 17.53 -8.52 -0.81
CA ALA A 35 17.64 -8.92 -2.20
C ALA A 35 18.53 -7.89 -2.90
N SER A 36 19.55 -8.30 -3.67
CA SER A 36 20.36 -7.33 -4.40
C SER A 36 19.63 -6.92 -5.68
N ASN A 37 19.14 -5.67 -5.75
CA ASN A 37 18.45 -5.13 -6.92
C ASN A 37 18.85 -3.66 -7.21
N PRO A 38 20.12 -3.41 -7.58
CA PRO A 38 20.63 -2.05 -7.75
C PRO A 38 20.01 -1.28 -8.92
N ASP A 39 19.29 -1.96 -9.82
CA ASP A 39 18.61 -1.36 -10.97
C ASP A 39 17.11 -1.14 -10.72
N GLY A 40 16.59 -1.53 -9.55
CA GLY A 40 15.25 -1.20 -9.12
C GLY A 40 15.06 0.32 -8.98
N VAL A 41 13.88 0.81 -9.33
CA VAL A 41 13.52 2.24 -9.29
C VAL A 41 12.23 2.39 -8.50
N ALA A 42 12.19 3.33 -7.56
CA ALA A 42 11.00 3.58 -6.77
C ALA A 42 10.51 5.02 -6.87
N VAL A 43 9.20 5.21 -6.88
CA VAL A 43 8.55 6.50 -6.60
C VAL A 43 7.68 6.34 -5.38
N ILE A 44 7.93 7.15 -4.35
CA ILE A 44 7.26 7.08 -3.06
C ILE A 44 6.65 8.45 -2.78
N VAL A 45 5.33 8.50 -2.70
CA VAL A 45 4.56 9.71 -2.48
C VAL A 45 3.86 9.62 -1.14
N GLY A 46 4.07 10.61 -0.27
CA GLY A 46 3.33 10.77 0.98
C GLY A 46 2.71 12.16 1.05
N ASN A 47 1.40 12.25 0.82
CA ASN A 47 0.65 13.50 0.88
C ASN A 47 -0.09 13.60 2.21
N ARG A 48 0.41 14.45 3.10
CA ARG A 48 -0.17 14.70 4.43
C ARG A 48 -0.84 16.06 4.49
N ALA A 49 -0.15 17.13 4.09
CA ALA A 49 -0.53 18.50 4.39
C ALA A 49 -1.25 19.15 3.20
N TYR A 50 -2.55 18.89 3.08
CA TYR A 50 -3.38 19.46 2.03
C TYR A 50 -3.75 20.92 2.30
N LYS A 51 -3.90 21.70 1.23
CA LYS A 51 -4.39 23.08 1.30
C LYS A 51 -5.91 23.12 1.40
N GLY A 52 -6.42 24.26 1.90
CA GLY A 52 -7.87 24.53 1.92
C GLY A 52 -8.60 23.69 2.96
N ARG A 53 -9.67 23.02 2.54
CA ARG A 53 -10.59 22.28 3.43
C ARG A 53 -10.37 20.77 3.43
N VAL A 54 -9.37 20.29 2.69
CA VAL A 54 -9.06 18.86 2.64
C VAL A 54 -8.32 18.48 3.94
N PRO A 55 -8.81 17.50 4.72
CA PRO A 55 -8.18 17.08 5.96
C PRO A 55 -6.77 16.53 5.74
N ALA A 56 -5.93 16.61 6.77
CA ALA A 56 -4.60 16.01 6.71
C ALA A 56 -4.64 14.48 6.80
N VAL A 57 -3.65 13.82 6.18
CA VAL A 57 -3.40 12.38 6.32
C VAL A 57 -2.19 12.19 7.21
N GLU A 58 -2.42 12.13 8.52
CA GLU A 58 -1.38 12.31 9.56
C GLU A 58 -0.16 11.40 9.42
N TYR A 59 -0.35 10.16 8.94
CA TYR A 59 0.71 9.16 8.84
C TYR A 59 1.41 9.10 7.48
N ALA A 60 0.94 9.83 6.45
CA ALA A 60 1.43 9.66 5.08
C ALA A 60 2.94 9.88 4.91
N HIS A 61 3.53 10.80 5.68
CA HIS A 61 4.99 11.00 5.67
C HIS A 61 5.76 9.85 6.32
N ASN A 62 5.19 9.24 7.36
CA ASN A 62 5.79 8.08 8.04
C ASN A 62 5.68 6.84 7.16
N ASP A 63 4.55 6.65 6.47
CA ASP A 63 4.35 5.53 5.56
C ASP A 63 5.33 5.60 4.39
N ALA A 64 5.53 6.81 3.83
CA ALA A 64 6.53 7.05 2.79
C ALA A 64 7.96 6.73 3.27
N GLU A 65 8.31 7.12 4.50
CA GLU A 65 9.61 6.81 5.08
C GLU A 65 9.79 5.29 5.32
N ALA A 66 8.76 4.61 5.82
CA ALA A 66 8.77 3.17 6.02
C ALA A 66 8.92 2.43 4.68
N MET A 67 8.20 2.86 3.65
CA MET A 67 8.33 2.29 2.31
C MET A 67 9.71 2.57 1.70
N LYS A 68 10.30 3.74 1.94
CA LYS A 68 11.68 4.03 1.49
C LYS A 68 12.66 3.03 2.07
N ARG A 69 12.58 2.78 3.38
CA ARG A 69 13.43 1.78 4.05
C ARG A 69 13.17 0.39 3.50
N TYR A 70 11.91 0.02 3.27
CA TYR A 70 11.59 -1.28 2.68
C TYR A 70 12.25 -1.47 1.30
N VAL A 71 12.12 -0.52 0.38
CA VAL A 71 12.72 -0.67 -0.96
C VAL A 71 14.25 -0.66 -0.93
N VAL A 72 14.87 0.09 -0.02
CA VAL A 72 16.34 0.15 0.09
C VAL A 72 16.89 -1.05 0.87
N ASP A 73 16.38 -1.31 2.06
CA ASP A 73 16.97 -2.26 3.00
C ASP A 73 16.51 -3.71 2.74
N VAL A 74 15.34 -3.91 2.14
CA VAL A 74 14.77 -5.25 1.90
C VAL A 74 14.83 -5.62 0.43
N LEU A 75 14.42 -4.72 -0.46
CA LEU A 75 14.47 -4.95 -1.92
C LEU A 75 15.84 -4.63 -2.54
N GLY A 76 16.74 -3.99 -1.80
CA GLY A 76 18.11 -3.64 -2.22
C GLY A 76 18.20 -2.67 -3.38
N PHE A 77 17.24 -1.75 -3.49
CA PHE A 77 17.33 -0.64 -4.43
C PHE A 77 18.42 0.32 -3.96
N ARG A 78 19.12 0.96 -4.89
CA ARG A 78 20.05 2.05 -4.53
C ARG A 78 19.23 3.24 -4.02
N ASP A 79 19.69 3.90 -2.96
CA ASP A 79 19.03 5.11 -2.43
C ASP A 79 18.86 6.19 -3.53
N GLY A 80 19.85 6.32 -4.42
CA GLY A 80 19.80 7.23 -5.57
C GLY A 80 18.77 6.87 -6.66
N ASN A 81 18.15 5.69 -6.60
CA ASN A 81 17.07 5.28 -7.50
C ASN A 81 15.67 5.45 -6.87
N VAL A 82 15.57 6.12 -5.72
CA VAL A 82 14.30 6.35 -5.03
C VAL A 82 13.89 7.81 -5.11
N ILE A 83 12.80 8.10 -5.81
CA ILE A 83 12.17 9.42 -5.86
C ILE A 83 11.18 9.51 -4.71
N VAL A 84 11.46 10.36 -3.73
CA VAL A 84 10.53 10.63 -2.62
C VAL A 84 9.88 11.99 -2.81
N LEU A 85 8.55 12.02 -2.82
CA LEU A 85 7.75 13.24 -2.85
C LEU A 85 6.90 13.31 -1.58
N LYS A 86 7.17 14.30 -0.72
CA LYS A 86 6.32 14.63 0.42
C LYS A 86 5.47 15.84 0.05
N ASP A 87 4.16 15.74 0.29
CA ASP A 87 3.17 16.77 -0.03
C ASP A 87 3.26 17.21 -1.50
N ALA A 88 3.13 16.25 -2.41
CA ALA A 88 3.28 16.44 -3.84
C ALA A 88 2.14 17.27 -4.44
N THR A 89 2.52 18.29 -5.21
CA THR A 89 1.61 19.09 -6.05
C THR A 89 1.27 18.38 -7.36
N LYS A 90 0.23 18.84 -8.06
CA LYS A 90 -0.15 18.29 -9.36
C LYS A 90 1.02 18.30 -10.36
N GLY A 91 1.75 19.41 -10.42
CA GLY A 91 2.92 19.55 -11.29
C GLY A 91 4.05 18.58 -10.95
N GLN A 92 4.25 18.24 -9.67
CA GLN A 92 5.23 17.25 -9.26
C GLN A 92 4.82 15.82 -9.65
N LEU A 93 3.54 15.48 -9.52
CA LEU A 93 3.03 14.19 -9.98
C LEU A 93 3.16 14.07 -11.50
N ASP A 94 2.74 15.10 -12.25
CA ASP A 94 2.86 15.14 -13.72
C ASP A 94 4.31 15.06 -14.19
N GLY A 95 5.22 15.81 -13.55
CA GLY A 95 6.64 15.76 -13.87
C GLY A 95 7.29 14.42 -13.54
N THR A 96 6.73 13.66 -12.59
CA THR A 96 7.28 12.38 -12.15
C THR A 96 6.74 11.20 -12.94
N PHE A 97 5.42 11.13 -13.11
CA PHE A 97 4.73 10.02 -13.77
C PHE A 97 4.38 10.29 -15.24
N GLY A 98 4.50 11.53 -15.70
CA GLY A 98 4.09 11.96 -17.04
C GLY A 98 2.65 12.47 -17.08
N THR A 99 2.23 12.93 -18.24
CA THR A 99 0.85 13.37 -18.53
C THR A 99 0.26 12.53 -19.67
N GLN A 100 -1.03 12.70 -19.98
CA GLN A 100 -1.67 12.00 -21.11
C GLN A 100 -0.92 12.23 -22.44
N GLY A 101 -0.46 13.47 -22.67
CA GLY A 101 0.25 13.84 -23.89
C GLY A 101 1.75 13.56 -23.87
N ASN A 102 2.33 13.34 -22.69
CA ASN A 102 3.75 13.03 -22.54
C ASN A 102 3.97 12.03 -21.40
N PRO A 103 3.99 10.72 -21.69
CA PRO A 103 4.15 9.68 -20.67
C PRO A 103 5.58 9.62 -20.09
N ARG A 104 6.56 10.34 -20.67
CA ARG A 104 7.96 10.30 -20.24
C ARG A 104 8.23 11.24 -19.07
N GLY A 105 7.64 10.94 -17.92
CA GLY A 105 7.99 11.59 -16.65
C GLY A 105 9.40 11.20 -16.15
N ARG A 106 9.82 11.79 -15.02
CA ARG A 106 11.11 11.49 -14.37
C ARG A 106 11.33 9.99 -14.14
N LEU A 107 10.29 9.27 -13.71
CA LEU A 107 10.36 7.83 -13.48
C LEU A 107 10.78 7.07 -14.75
N ALA A 108 10.14 7.35 -15.88
CA ALA A 108 10.44 6.67 -17.14
C ALA A 108 11.90 6.89 -17.59
N ASN A 109 12.50 8.03 -17.23
CA ASN A 109 13.91 8.32 -17.53
C ASN A 109 14.90 7.54 -16.65
N TRP A 110 14.46 7.02 -15.50
CA TRP A 110 15.30 6.24 -14.57
C TRP A 110 15.20 4.74 -14.83
N VAL A 111 14.11 4.29 -15.46
CA VAL A 111 13.86 2.89 -15.79
C VAL A 111 14.81 2.42 -16.90
N ARG A 112 15.49 1.30 -16.64
CA ARG A 112 16.22 0.53 -17.66
C ARG A 112 15.28 -0.47 -18.30
N ALA A 113 15.14 -0.37 -19.62
CA ALA A 113 14.19 -1.18 -20.37
C ALA A 113 14.45 -2.68 -20.16
N SER A 114 13.40 -3.42 -19.77
CA SER A 114 13.40 -4.86 -19.49
C SER A 114 14.34 -5.32 -18.36
N GLU A 115 14.96 -4.39 -17.63
CA GLU A 115 15.90 -4.68 -16.54
C GLU A 115 15.36 -4.22 -15.17
N SER A 116 14.89 -2.97 -15.09
CA SER A 116 14.46 -2.38 -13.82
C SER A 116 13.13 -2.96 -13.32
N ASP A 117 13.07 -3.29 -12.03
CA ASP A 117 11.80 -3.44 -11.32
C ASP A 117 11.36 -2.07 -10.79
N VAL A 118 10.09 -1.74 -11.00
CA VAL A 118 9.52 -0.46 -10.56
C VAL A 118 8.60 -0.68 -9.37
N VAL A 119 8.79 0.12 -8.32
CA VAL A 119 7.86 0.21 -7.18
C VAL A 119 7.27 1.61 -7.14
N VAL A 120 5.95 1.71 -7.15
CA VAL A 120 5.24 2.96 -6.87
C VAL A 120 4.47 2.81 -5.58
N PHE A 121 4.66 3.74 -4.65
CA PHE A 121 3.91 3.83 -3.41
C PHE A 121 3.25 5.21 -3.30
N TYR A 122 1.99 5.22 -2.91
CA TYR A 122 1.25 6.42 -2.58
C TYR A 122 0.52 6.24 -1.26
N SER A 123 0.72 7.16 -0.32
CA SER A 123 -0.13 7.35 0.87
C SER A 123 -0.71 8.76 0.87
N GLY A 124 -2.02 8.88 0.97
CA GLY A 124 -2.74 10.15 0.88
C GLY A 124 -4.21 9.98 0.52
N HIS A 125 -4.88 11.08 0.17
CA HIS A 125 -6.27 11.05 -0.29
C HIS A 125 -6.40 10.56 -1.73
N GLY A 126 -7.25 9.56 -1.91
CA GLY A 126 -7.87 9.24 -3.18
C GLY A 126 -9.25 9.86 -3.25
N VAL A 127 -9.71 10.25 -4.42
CA VAL A 127 -11.07 10.76 -4.59
C VAL A 127 -11.67 10.31 -5.92
N PRO A 128 -12.98 10.00 -5.96
CA PRO A 128 -13.68 9.77 -7.22
C PRO A 128 -13.98 11.10 -7.91
N GLY A 129 -13.92 11.16 -9.23
CA GLY A 129 -14.42 12.30 -9.99
C GLY A 129 -15.91 12.53 -9.72
N ALA A 130 -16.31 13.79 -9.52
CA ALA A 130 -17.68 14.12 -9.16
C ALA A 130 -18.70 13.75 -10.26
N ARG A 131 -18.29 13.79 -11.53
CA ARG A 131 -19.11 13.45 -12.71
C ARG A 131 -18.70 12.11 -13.32
N ASP A 132 -17.41 11.91 -13.59
CA ASP A 132 -16.94 10.73 -14.32
C ASP A 132 -16.73 9.49 -13.44
N ARG A 133 -16.77 9.67 -12.11
CA ARG A 133 -16.60 8.62 -11.09
C ARG A 133 -15.29 7.85 -11.20
N ARG A 134 -14.30 8.36 -11.94
CA ARG A 134 -12.96 7.76 -12.06
C ARG A 134 -12.13 8.07 -10.81
N GLY A 135 -11.16 7.22 -10.50
CA GLY A 135 -10.29 7.41 -9.34
C GLY A 135 -9.13 8.36 -9.64
N TYR A 136 -8.88 9.29 -8.72
CA TYR A 136 -7.78 10.24 -8.78
C TYR A 136 -6.96 10.18 -7.50
N LEU A 137 -5.62 10.24 -7.64
CA LEU A 137 -4.74 10.61 -6.53
C LEU A 137 -4.86 12.12 -6.34
N LEU A 138 -5.12 12.57 -5.12
CA LEU A 138 -5.30 14.00 -4.83
C LEU A 138 -3.94 14.64 -4.48
N PRO A 139 -3.47 15.62 -5.27
CA PRO A 139 -2.32 16.44 -4.89
C PRO A 139 -2.65 17.36 -3.72
N VAL A 140 -1.63 17.78 -2.96
CA VAL A 140 -1.85 18.64 -1.78
C VAL A 140 -2.35 20.04 -2.12
N ASP A 141 -2.21 20.48 -3.37
CA ASP A 141 -2.67 21.77 -3.86
C ASP A 141 -4.01 21.71 -4.63
N ALA A 142 -4.67 20.56 -4.63
CA ALA A 142 -5.96 20.36 -5.29
C ALA A 142 -7.15 20.43 -4.31
N ASP A 143 -8.30 20.88 -4.82
CA ASP A 143 -9.59 20.74 -4.14
C ASP A 143 -10.25 19.42 -4.57
N ALA A 144 -10.73 18.63 -3.60
CA ALA A 144 -11.36 17.33 -3.82
C ALA A 144 -12.58 17.40 -4.77
N GLU A 145 -13.34 18.50 -4.78
CA GLU A 145 -14.50 18.69 -5.67
C GLU A 145 -14.08 18.91 -7.14
N THR A 146 -12.79 19.23 -7.38
CA THR A 146 -12.23 19.51 -8.71
C THR A 146 -11.25 18.43 -9.20
N ALA A 147 -11.34 17.22 -8.63
CA ALA A 147 -10.45 16.09 -8.91
C ALA A 147 -10.27 15.80 -10.42
N GLU A 148 -11.32 15.96 -11.22
CA GLU A 148 -11.30 15.75 -12.67
C GLU A 148 -10.27 16.63 -13.40
N THR A 149 -9.98 17.80 -12.86
CA THR A 149 -9.03 18.77 -13.44
C THR A 149 -7.73 18.85 -12.65
N ALA A 150 -7.81 18.85 -11.32
CA ALA A 150 -6.67 19.08 -10.44
C ALA A 150 -6.03 17.78 -9.91
N GLY A 151 -6.76 16.65 -9.95
CA GLY A 151 -6.28 15.34 -9.52
C GLY A 151 -5.41 14.64 -10.56
N TYR A 152 -4.61 13.67 -10.14
CA TYR A 152 -3.85 12.80 -11.05
C TYR A 152 -4.63 11.50 -11.30
N PRO A 153 -5.11 11.21 -12.53
CA PRO A 153 -5.91 10.02 -12.79
C PRO A 153 -5.13 8.72 -12.58
N ILE A 154 -5.75 7.74 -11.92
CA ILE A 154 -5.10 6.45 -11.64
C ILE A 154 -4.94 5.59 -12.89
N ASP A 155 -5.89 5.64 -13.80
CA ASP A 155 -5.77 4.95 -15.08
C ASP A 155 -4.64 5.54 -15.94
N LEU A 156 -4.45 6.86 -15.92
CA LEU A 156 -3.26 7.49 -16.50
C LEU A 156 -1.97 7.05 -15.82
N LEU A 157 -1.96 6.89 -14.49
CA LEU A 157 -0.81 6.32 -13.77
C LEU A 157 -0.44 4.96 -14.36
N TYR A 158 -1.41 4.04 -14.43
CA TYR A 158 -1.17 2.70 -14.95
C TYR A 158 -0.79 2.69 -16.43
N GLU A 159 -1.41 3.53 -17.25
CA GLU A 159 -1.08 3.68 -18.66
C GLU A 159 0.37 4.12 -18.85
N ASN A 160 0.82 5.13 -18.11
CA ASN A 160 2.18 5.63 -18.20
C ASN A 160 3.21 4.64 -17.64
N LEU A 161 2.90 3.96 -16.54
CA LEU A 161 3.75 2.91 -15.99
C LEU A 161 3.90 1.72 -16.97
N GLY A 162 2.82 1.32 -17.64
CA GLY A 162 2.87 0.28 -18.67
C GLY A 162 3.75 0.64 -19.88
N LYS A 163 3.95 1.94 -20.14
CA LYS A 163 4.82 2.45 -21.22
C LYS A 163 6.27 2.68 -20.78
N ALA A 164 6.59 2.54 -19.50
CA ALA A 164 7.93 2.81 -18.97
C ALA A 164 8.97 1.75 -19.40
N GLY A 165 8.54 0.59 -19.90
CA GLY A 165 9.43 -0.48 -20.36
C GLY A 165 10.12 -1.25 -19.23
N ALA A 166 9.64 -1.16 -17.99
CA ALA A 166 10.18 -1.89 -16.84
C ALA A 166 10.06 -3.42 -17.02
N ARG A 167 10.92 -4.18 -16.32
CA ARG A 167 10.80 -5.63 -16.21
C ARG A 167 9.54 -6.04 -15.43
N SER A 168 9.28 -5.33 -14.34
CA SER A 168 8.09 -5.49 -13.52
C SER A 168 7.65 -4.14 -12.94
N VAL A 169 6.36 -4.02 -12.64
CA VAL A 169 5.79 -2.84 -11.98
C VAL A 169 4.91 -3.31 -10.83
N THR A 170 5.20 -2.83 -9.62
CA THR A 170 4.37 -3.05 -8.44
C THR A 170 3.87 -1.70 -7.93
N VAL A 171 2.55 -1.59 -7.71
CA VAL A 171 1.92 -0.36 -7.23
C VAL A 171 1.19 -0.63 -5.92
N TYR A 172 1.51 0.17 -4.91
CA TYR A 172 0.87 0.19 -3.60
C TYR A 172 0.13 1.51 -3.43
N LEU A 173 -1.20 1.46 -3.33
CA LEU A 173 -2.05 2.61 -3.11
C LEU A 173 -2.68 2.51 -1.72
N ASP A 174 -2.17 3.29 -0.78
CA ASP A 174 -2.77 3.50 0.53
C ASP A 174 -3.65 4.76 0.50
N ALA A 175 -4.82 4.60 -0.12
CA ALA A 175 -5.78 5.68 -0.34
C ALA A 175 -7.21 5.14 -0.39
N CYS A 176 -8.15 5.85 0.23
CA CYS A 176 -9.58 5.60 0.07
C CYS A 176 -10.08 6.29 -1.21
N PHE A 177 -10.95 5.66 -2.00
CA PHE A 177 -11.56 6.26 -3.21
C PHE A 177 -13.08 6.38 -3.14
N SER A 178 -13.65 6.23 -1.93
CA SER A 178 -15.09 6.38 -1.68
C SER A 178 -15.56 7.83 -1.71
N GLY A 179 -14.64 8.80 -1.67
CA GLY A 179 -14.94 10.21 -1.40
C GLY A 179 -15.15 10.50 0.09
N ASP A 180 -14.91 9.50 0.96
CA ASP A 180 -14.90 9.61 2.41
C ASP A 180 -13.46 9.63 2.95
N SER A 181 -13.25 10.24 4.11
CA SER A 181 -11.99 10.22 4.85
C SER A 181 -12.24 9.98 6.33
N GLN A 182 -11.20 9.63 7.09
CA GLN A 182 -11.34 9.46 8.55
C GLN A 182 -11.82 10.73 9.27
N ALA A 183 -11.64 11.90 8.67
CA ALA A 183 -12.11 13.18 9.18
C ALA A 183 -13.45 13.64 8.55
N GLY A 184 -14.12 12.76 7.81
CA GLY A 184 -15.41 13.01 7.16
C GLY A 184 -15.33 13.09 5.63
N MET A 185 -16.47 13.36 5.01
CA MET A 185 -16.63 13.36 3.54
C MET A 185 -15.75 14.41 2.85
N LEU A 186 -14.96 13.96 1.87
CA LEU A 186 -14.15 14.81 0.99
C LEU A 186 -14.97 15.38 -0.17
N ILE A 187 -15.94 14.60 -0.66
CA ILE A 187 -16.83 14.99 -1.76
C ILE A 187 -18.26 15.01 -1.27
N ARG A 188 -18.92 16.17 -1.41
CA ARG A 188 -20.30 16.37 -0.93
C ARG A 188 -21.34 15.54 -1.67
N SER A 189 -21.05 15.15 -2.91
CA SER A 189 -21.92 14.32 -3.75
C SER A 189 -21.66 12.81 -3.60
N ALA A 190 -20.65 12.40 -2.83
CA ALA A 190 -20.44 11.00 -2.54
C ALA A 190 -21.45 10.56 -1.45
N SER A 191 -22.27 9.56 -1.74
CA SER A 191 -23.22 9.02 -0.75
C SER A 191 -22.46 8.23 0.32
N PRO A 192 -22.51 8.62 1.60
CA PRO A 192 -21.87 7.84 2.65
C PRO A 192 -22.68 6.58 2.95
N VAL A 193 -21.97 5.46 3.19
CA VAL A 193 -22.54 4.27 3.82
C VAL A 193 -21.91 4.15 5.20
N PHE A 194 -22.68 4.50 6.23
CA PHE A 194 -22.24 4.33 7.61
C PHE A 194 -22.66 2.95 8.11
N VAL A 195 -21.69 2.06 8.32
CA VAL A 195 -21.92 0.81 9.04
C VAL A 195 -21.68 1.09 10.52
N LYS A 196 -22.75 1.05 11.32
CA LYS A 196 -22.66 1.10 12.77
C LYS A 196 -22.45 -0.34 13.27
N ALA A 197 -21.30 -0.62 13.85
CA ALA A 197 -21.14 -1.85 14.63
C ALA A 197 -21.82 -1.65 15.99
N GLU A 198 -22.64 -2.63 16.37
CA GLU A 198 -23.28 -2.71 17.69
C GLU A 198 -22.33 -3.29 18.74
#